data_AF-A0A1Q5G488-F1
#
_entry.id   AF-A0A1Q5G488-F1
#
_cell.length_a   1.000
_cell.length_b   1.000
_cell.length_c   1.000
_cell.angle_alpha   90.00
_cell.angle_beta   90.00
_cell.angle_gamma   90.00
#
_symmetry.space_group_name_H-M   'P 1'
#
loop_
_entity.id
_entity.type
_entity.pdbx_description
1 polymer ?
#
loop_
_entity_poly.entity_id
_entity_poly.type
_entity_poly.pdbx_seq_one_letter_code
_entity_poly.pdbx_strand_id
1 'polypeptide(L)'
;MDCATIHWSAPCDACGAAQHCSGTQAVVGDRLRWDEEHLCPGCGAAVLVCGDTLPDRLRTRMLAEHGAARLILSDVRARRLPILRVLRNDGDRTLSETRALLELIRGGGHHGTGPEIELLARRLRAVGVAAEAVRP
;
A
#
# COMPACT_ATOMS: atom_id res chain seq x y z
N MET A 1 1.09 7.75 -6.41
CA MET A 1 1.47 6.33 -6.65
C MET A 1 0.26 5.46 -6.37
N ASP A 2 -0.72 5.57 -7.26
CA ASP A 2 -2.07 5.16 -6.91
C ASP A 2 -2.28 3.66 -7.10
N CYS A 3 -1.42 2.99 -7.85
CA CYS A 3 -1.44 1.55 -8.04
C CYS A 3 -0.01 0.96 -7.99
N ALA A 4 0.06 -0.32 -7.63
CA ALA A 4 1.23 -1.16 -7.77
C ALA A 4 0.77 -2.55 -8.23
N THR A 5 1.28 -3.00 -9.36
CA THR A 5 0.98 -4.31 -9.94
C THR A 5 2.27 -5.11 -10.03
N ILE A 6 2.20 -6.38 -9.68
CA ILE A 6 3.29 -7.35 -9.78
C ILE A 6 2.84 -8.53 -10.61
N HIS A 7 3.78 -9.21 -11.26
CA HIS A 7 3.52 -10.39 -12.08
C HIS A 7 4.42 -11.56 -11.67
N TRP A 8 3.89 -12.78 -11.72
CA TRP A 8 4.68 -13.98 -11.50
C TRP A 8 4.07 -15.17 -12.22
N SER A 9 4.84 -16.26 -12.29
CA SER A 9 4.34 -17.56 -12.76
C SER A 9 4.25 -18.55 -11.60
N ALA A 10 3.25 -19.41 -11.66
CA ALA A 10 3.06 -20.52 -10.74
C ALA A 10 2.58 -21.76 -11.53
N PRO A 11 2.67 -22.99 -10.99
CA PRO A 11 1.96 -24.12 -11.58
C PRO A 11 0.45 -23.95 -11.39
N CYS A 12 -0.34 -24.36 -12.38
CA CYS A 12 -1.79 -24.42 -12.29
C CYS A 12 -2.23 -25.61 -11.44
N ASP A 13 -3.09 -25.38 -10.45
CA ASP A 13 -3.60 -26.43 -9.56
C ASP A 13 -4.45 -27.48 -10.31
N ALA A 14 -5.03 -27.11 -11.46
CA ALA A 14 -5.90 -28.00 -12.23
C ALA A 14 -5.15 -28.90 -13.24
N CYS A 15 -4.14 -28.37 -13.94
CA CYS A 15 -3.47 -29.10 -15.02
C CYS A 15 -1.94 -29.13 -14.93
N GLY A 16 -1.34 -28.46 -13.94
CA GLY A 16 0.10 -28.40 -13.74
C GLY A 16 0.87 -27.50 -14.72
N ALA A 17 0.23 -26.98 -15.77
CA ALA A 17 0.87 -26.03 -16.69
C ALA A 17 1.24 -24.72 -15.98
N ALA A 18 2.27 -24.02 -16.47
CA ALA A 18 2.59 -22.68 -15.97
C ALA A 18 1.40 -21.74 -16.23
N GLN A 19 0.93 -21.07 -15.17
CA GLN A 19 -0.09 -20.03 -15.23
C GLN A 19 0.52 -18.65 -15.00
N HIS A 20 -0.08 -17.64 -15.62
CA HIS A 20 0.29 -16.24 -15.44
C HIS A 20 -0.51 -15.68 -14.27
N CYS A 21 0.18 -15.13 -13.30
CA CYS A 21 -0.43 -14.52 -12.13
C CYS A 21 -0.10 -13.03 -12.08
N SER A 22 -1.05 -12.24 -11.60
CA SER A 22 -0.83 -10.83 -11.25
C SER A 22 -1.48 -10.48 -9.94
N GLY A 23 -0.93 -9.48 -9.26
CA GLY A 23 -1.50 -8.93 -8.05
C GLY A 23 -1.40 -7.42 -8.09
N THR A 24 -2.52 -6.74 -7.89
CA THR A 24 -2.59 -5.27 -7.90
C THR A 24 -3.05 -4.78 -6.54
N GLN A 25 -2.42 -3.72 -6.04
CA GLN A 25 -2.97 -2.89 -4.97
C GLN A 25 -3.19 -1.49 -5.54
N ALA A 26 -4.33 -0.88 -5.22
CA ALA A 26 -4.67 0.46 -5.69
C ALA A 26 -5.39 1.28 -4.61
N VAL A 27 -5.24 2.60 -4.70
CA VAL A 27 -6.04 3.58 -3.97
C VAL A 27 -7.31 3.84 -4.78
N VAL A 28 -8.46 3.41 -4.27
CA VAL A 28 -9.78 3.63 -4.87
C VAL A 28 -10.60 4.50 -3.92
N GLY A 29 -10.83 5.74 -4.30
CA GLY A 29 -11.41 6.75 -3.40
C GLY A 29 -10.47 7.03 -2.22
N ASP A 30 -10.95 6.79 -1.00
CA ASP A 30 -10.23 6.95 0.26
C ASP A 30 -9.79 5.63 0.90
N ARG A 31 -9.77 4.54 0.12
CA ARG A 31 -9.47 3.18 0.59
C ARG A 31 -8.44 2.49 -0.29
N LEU A 32 -7.79 1.49 0.28
CA LEU A 32 -7.00 0.52 -0.46
C LEU A 32 -7.89 -0.60 -0.95
N ARG A 33 -7.63 -1.04 -2.17
CA ARG A 33 -8.20 -2.22 -2.80
C ARG A 33 -7.07 -3.06 -3.33
N TRP A 34 -7.30 -4.36 -3.42
CA TRP A 34 -6.39 -5.24 -4.12
C TRP A 34 -7.16 -6.28 -4.91
N ASP A 35 -6.49 -6.79 -5.93
CA ASP A 35 -6.89 -7.97 -6.67
C ASP A 35 -5.69 -8.89 -6.90
N GLU A 36 -6.01 -10.16 -7.15
CA GLU A 36 -5.07 -11.16 -7.62
C GLU A 36 -5.75 -12.03 -8.65
N GLU A 37 -5.10 -12.14 -9.80
CA GLU A 37 -5.57 -12.87 -10.95
C GLU A 37 -4.61 -14.02 -11.27
N HIS A 38 -5.15 -15.17 -11.66
CA HIS A 38 -4.42 -16.34 -12.14
C HIS A 38 -5.07 -16.82 -13.44
N LEU A 39 -4.30 -16.89 -14.51
CA LEU A 39 -4.76 -17.29 -15.84
C LEU A 39 -3.89 -18.44 -16.36
N CYS A 40 -4.49 -19.63 -16.53
CA CYS A 40 -3.80 -20.78 -17.08
C CYS A 40 -4.08 -20.94 -18.59
N PRO A 41 -3.08 -20.76 -19.46
CA PRO A 41 -3.26 -20.98 -20.90
C PRO A 41 -3.43 -22.47 -21.26
N GLY A 42 -3.00 -23.40 -20.39
CA GLY A 42 -3.04 -24.84 -20.66
C GLY A 42 -4.44 -25.45 -20.58
N CYS A 43 -5.23 -25.06 -19.58
CA CYS A 43 -6.60 -25.58 -19.39
C CYS A 43 -7.68 -24.49 -19.42
N GLY A 44 -7.31 -23.21 -19.55
CA GLY A 44 -8.24 -22.08 -19.54
C GLY A 44 -8.77 -21.70 -18.16
N ALA A 45 -8.26 -22.31 -17.08
CA ALA A 45 -8.65 -21.95 -15.73
C ALA A 45 -8.30 -20.47 -15.44
N ALA A 46 -9.25 -19.76 -14.82
CA ALA A 46 -9.11 -18.37 -14.42
C ALA A 46 -9.62 -18.18 -13.00
N VAL A 47 -8.84 -17.48 -12.16
CA VAL A 47 -9.22 -17.12 -10.80
C VAL A 47 -8.98 -15.63 -10.60
N LEU A 48 -9.95 -14.94 -9.99
CA LEU A 48 -9.83 -13.56 -9.55
C LEU A 48 -10.28 -13.46 -8.09
N VAL A 49 -9.42 -12.95 -7.23
CA VAL A 49 -9.72 -12.66 -5.82
C VAL A 49 -9.50 -11.19 -5.57
N CYS A 50 -10.36 -10.54 -4.78
CA CYS A 50 -10.20 -9.14 -4.42
C CYS A 50 -10.57 -8.87 -2.96
N GLY A 51 -10.09 -7.75 -2.41
CA GLY A 51 -10.39 -7.35 -1.05
C GLY A 51 -9.90 -5.94 -0.70
N ASP A 52 -10.08 -5.56 0.56
CA ASP A 52 -9.65 -4.27 1.09
C ASP A 52 -8.28 -4.38 1.81
N THR A 53 -8.06 -5.45 2.59
CA THR A 53 -6.80 -5.70 3.31
C THR A 53 -5.84 -6.52 2.47
N LEU A 54 -4.71 -5.93 2.08
CA LEU A 54 -3.71 -6.60 1.26
C LEU A 54 -3.08 -7.79 2.01
N PRO A 55 -3.08 -9.02 1.44
CA PRO A 55 -2.39 -10.17 2.03
C PRO A 55 -0.87 -9.95 2.14
N ASP A 56 -0.26 -10.38 3.24
CA ASP A 56 1.18 -10.22 3.49
C ASP A 56 2.07 -10.78 2.38
N ARG A 57 1.65 -11.88 1.74
CA ARG A 57 2.37 -12.47 0.60
C ARG A 57 2.42 -11.54 -0.62
N LEU A 58 1.34 -10.82 -0.91
CA LEU A 58 1.30 -9.86 -2.01
C LEU A 58 2.05 -8.59 -1.63
N ARG A 59 1.86 -8.10 -0.39
CA ARG A 59 2.62 -6.97 0.16
C ARG A 59 4.13 -7.20 0.05
N THR A 60 4.60 -8.37 0.44
CA THR A 60 6.02 -8.73 0.41
C THR A 60 6.57 -8.73 -1.01
N ARG A 61 5.85 -9.33 -1.97
CA ARG A 61 6.24 -9.32 -3.39
C ARG A 61 6.23 -7.90 -3.98
N MET A 62 5.21 -7.10 -3.67
CA MET A 62 5.14 -5.70 -4.10
C MET A 62 6.31 -4.88 -3.57
N LEU A 63 6.68 -5.05 -2.30
CA LEU A 63 7.84 -4.36 -1.73
C LEU A 63 9.15 -4.83 -2.35
N ALA A 64 9.28 -6.12 -2.67
CA ALA A 64 10.47 -6.66 -3.33
C ALA A 64 10.61 -6.14 -4.78
N GLU A 65 9.51 -6.00 -5.51
CA GLU A 65 9.51 -5.59 -6.92
C GLU A 65 9.59 -4.07 -7.10
N HIS A 66 8.80 -3.31 -6.31
CA HIS A 66 8.67 -1.86 -6.46
C HIS A 66 9.53 -1.05 -5.50
N GLY A 67 10.15 -1.71 -4.51
CA GLY A 67 10.80 -1.05 -3.38
C GLY A 67 9.80 -0.47 -2.39
N ALA A 68 10.30 -0.12 -1.20
CA ALA A 68 9.49 0.47 -0.14
C ALA A 68 9.36 1.99 -0.33
N ALA A 69 8.14 2.48 -0.53
CA ALA A 69 7.85 3.91 -0.55
C ALA A 69 7.92 4.51 0.86
N ARG A 70 8.16 5.82 0.96
CA ARG A 70 8.15 6.56 2.22
C ARG A 70 7.38 7.88 2.10
N LEU A 71 6.91 8.38 3.24
CA LEU A 71 6.17 9.63 3.33
C LEU A 71 7.11 10.80 3.65
N ILE A 72 7.05 11.87 2.85
CA ILE A 72 7.70 13.15 3.12
C ILE A 72 6.63 14.15 3.54
N LEU A 73 6.88 14.84 4.67
CA LEU A 73 6.03 15.90 5.18
C LEU A 73 6.76 17.24 5.12
N SER A 74 6.11 18.27 4.60
CA SER A 74 6.59 19.65 4.70
C SER A 74 5.87 20.38 5.84
N ASP A 75 6.57 21.31 6.50
CA ASP A 75 6.02 22.15 7.58
C ASP A 75 5.32 21.40 8.75
N VAL A 76 5.99 20.36 9.26
CA VAL A 76 5.47 19.47 10.33
C VAL A 76 5.21 20.22 11.64
N ARG A 77 5.98 21.27 11.94
CA ARG A 77 5.89 21.99 13.23
C ARG A 77 4.58 22.78 13.35
N ALA A 78 4.12 23.43 12.28
CA ALA A 78 2.90 24.24 12.31
C ALA A 78 1.61 23.38 12.33
N ARG A 79 1.67 22.10 11.90
CA ARG A 79 0.50 21.26 11.66
C ARG A 79 0.45 19.97 12.48
N ARG A 80 1.12 19.92 13.64
CA ARG A 80 1.21 18.71 14.48
C ARG A 80 -0.16 18.10 14.85
N LEU A 81 -1.16 18.91 15.22
CA LEU A 81 -2.48 18.41 15.63
C LEU A 81 -3.26 17.76 14.47
N PRO A 82 -3.43 18.42 13.29
CA PRO A 82 -3.99 17.77 12.11
C PRO A 82 -3.30 16.46 11.73
N ILE A 83 -1.97 16.42 11.77
CA ILE A 83 -1.19 15.21 11.45
C ILE A 83 -1.53 14.07 12.41
N LEU A 84 -1.49 14.33 13.72
CA LEU A 84 -1.82 13.31 14.72
C LEU A 84 -3.26 12.81 14.59
N ARG A 85 -4.21 13.66 14.21
CA ARG A 85 -5.61 13.23 13.98
C ARG A 85 -5.70 12.25 12.80
N VAL A 86 -5.05 12.56 11.68
CA VAL A 86 -5.03 11.67 10.51
C VAL A 86 -4.37 10.34 10.85
N LEU A 87 -3.17 10.36 11.43
CA LEU A 87 -2.42 9.16 11.79
C LEU A 87 -3.13 8.28 12.83
N ARG A 88 -3.96 8.88 13.69
CA ARG A 88 -4.74 8.13 14.68
C ARG A 88 -5.91 7.40 14.04
N ASN A 89 -6.62 8.07 13.13
CA ASN A 89 -7.72 7.47 12.37
C ASN A 89 -7.21 6.44 11.35
N ASP A 90 -5.93 6.56 10.97
CA ASP A 90 -5.22 5.60 10.14
C ASP A 90 -4.79 4.38 10.98
N GLY A 91 -5.70 3.41 11.10
CA GLY A 91 -5.43 2.11 11.73
C GLY A 91 -5.72 2.02 13.24
N ASP A 92 -6.72 2.78 13.73
CA ASP A 92 -7.24 2.70 15.10
C ASP A 92 -6.17 2.78 16.21
N ARG A 93 -5.17 3.65 16.00
CA ARG A 93 -4.01 3.75 16.89
C ARG A 93 -4.33 4.48 18.19
N THR A 94 -3.61 4.14 19.26
CA THR A 94 -3.53 4.95 20.47
C THR A 94 -2.75 6.24 20.21
N LEU A 95 -2.89 7.23 21.10
CA LEU A 95 -2.10 8.47 21.00
C LEU A 95 -0.59 8.22 21.09
N SER A 96 -0.17 7.22 21.88
CA SER A 96 1.24 6.85 22.04
C SER A 96 1.81 6.32 20.71
N GLU A 97 1.12 5.35 20.10
CA GLU A 97 1.51 4.78 18.81
C GLU A 97 1.49 5.84 17.70
N THR A 98 0.51 6.73 17.72
CA THR A 98 0.42 7.85 16.76
C THR A 98 1.63 8.78 16.86
N ARG A 99 2.08 9.10 18.09
CA ARG A 99 3.27 9.94 18.31
C ARG A 99 4.55 9.24 17.85
N ALA A 100 4.69 7.95 18.15
CA ALA A 100 5.83 7.15 17.71
C ALA A 100 5.88 7.08 16.18
N LEU A 101 4.74 6.87 15.52
CA LEU A 101 4.63 6.87 14.07
C LEU A 101 5.01 8.23 13.46
N LEU A 102 4.59 9.35 14.06
CA LEU A 102 4.99 10.67 13.60
C LEU A 102 6.51 10.87 13.68
N GLU A 103 7.16 10.48 14.77
CA GLU A 103 8.62 10.57 14.86
C GLU A 103 9.31 9.64 13.85
N LEU A 104 8.76 8.45 13.60
CA LEU A 104 9.25 7.54 12.57
C LEU A 104 9.16 8.17 11.16
N ILE A 105 8.04 8.80 10.83
CA ILE A 105 7.86 9.54 9.56
C ILE A 105 8.88 10.67 9.46
N ARG A 106 9.08 11.45 10.54
CA ARG A 106 10.06 12.54 10.56
C ARG A 106 11.50 12.06 10.39
N GLY A 107 11.82 10.89 10.91
CA GLY A 107 13.09 10.21 10.68
C GLY A 107 13.22 9.55 9.32
N GLY A 108 12.17 9.57 8.49
CA GLY A 108 12.14 8.90 7.18
C GLY A 108 12.05 7.38 7.24
N GLY A 109 11.79 6.80 8.41
CA GLY A 109 11.74 5.35 8.64
C GLY A 109 10.36 4.71 8.48
N HIS A 110 9.35 5.49 8.10
CA HIS A 110 8.02 4.95 7.82
C HIS A 110 7.92 4.52 6.36
N HIS A 111 7.77 3.21 6.17
CA HIS A 111 7.81 2.56 4.87
C HIS A 111 6.56 1.73 4.60
N GLY A 112 6.18 1.64 3.33
CA GLY A 112 5.04 0.84 2.87
C GLY A 112 5.07 0.64 1.36
N THR A 113 4.03 -0.01 0.84
CA THR A 113 3.85 -0.03 -0.62
C THR A 113 3.56 1.39 -1.13
N GLY A 114 3.74 1.62 -2.43
CA GLY A 114 3.39 2.90 -3.05
C GLY A 114 1.94 3.35 -2.74
N PRO A 115 0.93 2.50 -2.97
CA PRO A 115 -0.47 2.81 -2.67
C PRO A 115 -0.75 3.12 -1.20
N GLU A 116 -0.13 2.41 -0.25
CA GLU A 116 -0.32 2.66 1.18
C GLU A 116 0.15 4.05 1.59
N ILE A 117 1.37 4.40 1.18
CA ILE A 117 1.96 5.71 1.48
C ILE A 117 1.21 6.81 0.75
N GLU A 118 0.76 6.57 -0.48
CA GLU A 118 -0.07 7.51 -1.25
C GLU A 118 -1.40 7.78 -0.56
N LEU A 119 -2.10 6.76 -0.07
CA LEU A 119 -3.36 6.94 0.64
C LEU A 119 -3.16 7.82 1.89
N LEU A 120 -2.12 7.55 2.66
CA LEU A 120 -1.80 8.38 3.83
C LEU A 120 -1.46 9.82 3.43
N ALA A 121 -0.68 10.01 2.36
CA ALA A 121 -0.36 11.33 1.83
C ALA A 121 -1.62 12.10 1.38
N ARG A 122 -2.57 11.44 0.72
CA ARG A 122 -3.88 12.02 0.34
C ARG A 122 -4.68 12.47 1.55
N ARG A 123 -4.77 11.63 2.58
CA ARG A 123 -5.48 11.95 3.83
C ARG A 123 -4.89 13.16 4.53
N LEU A 124 -3.56 13.30 4.51
CA LEU A 124 -2.86 14.46 5.06
C LEU A 124 -3.09 15.72 4.22
N ARG A 125 -3.01 15.62 2.89
CA ARG A 125 -3.31 16.74 1.99
C ARG A 125 -4.75 17.24 2.14
N ALA A 126 -5.71 16.35 2.37
CA ALA A 126 -7.11 16.71 2.61
C ALA A 126 -7.33 17.59 3.86
N VAL A 127 -6.40 17.54 4.83
CA VAL A 127 -6.43 18.42 6.02
C VAL A 127 -5.42 19.57 5.95
N GLY A 128 -4.91 19.87 4.75
CA GLY A 128 -3.99 20.98 4.50
C GLY A 128 -2.55 20.74 4.94
N VAL A 129 -2.14 19.48 5.11
CA VAL A 129 -0.74 19.10 5.37
C VAL A 129 -0.08 18.75 4.04
N ALA A 130 0.98 19.48 3.70
CA ALA A 130 1.81 19.15 2.54
C ALA A 130 2.51 17.80 2.78
N ALA A 131 2.10 16.79 2.01
CA ALA A 131 2.57 15.43 2.15
C ALA A 131 2.75 14.77 0.77
N GLU A 132 3.87 14.11 0.59
CA GLU A 132 4.25 13.44 -0.65
C GLU A 132 4.66 12.00 -0.37
N ALA A 133 4.17 11.10 -1.20
CA ALA A 133 4.67 9.73 -1.23
C ALA A 133 5.83 9.71 -2.22
N VAL A 134 6.97 9.11 -1.84
CA VAL A 134 8.14 8.94 -2.71
C VAL A 134 8.57 7.48 -2.77
N ARG A 135 9.03 7.04 -3.94
CA ARG A 135 9.74 5.76 -4.10
C ARG A 135 11.25 5.95 -3.91
N PRO A 136 12.01 4.88 -3.63
CA PRO A 136 13.46 4.89 -3.76
C PRO A 136 13.91 5.36 -5.15
#